data_AF-A0A359EBG6-F1
#
_entry.id   AF-A0A359EBG6-F1
#
_cell.length_a   1.000
_cell.length_b   1.000
_cell.length_c   1.000
_cell.angle_alpha   90.00
_cell.angle_beta   90.00
_cell.angle_gamma   90.00
#
_symmetry.space_group_name_H-M   'P 1'
#
loop_
_entity.id
_entity.type
_entity.pdbx_description
1 polymer ?
#
loop_
_entity_poly.entity_id
_entity_poly.type
_entity_poly.pdbx_seq_one_letter_code
_entity_poly.pdbx_strand_id
1 'polypeptide(L)' 'MPDPQKRIAELEAQIAELKARWPAHSAQPWMLQQLEDLEEELESLKNADADV' A
#
# COMPACT_ATOMS: atom_id res chain seq x y z
N MET A 1 2.99 13.89 -14.63
CA MET A 1 2.46 12.97 -13.60
C MET A 1 3.66 12.29 -12.96
N PRO A 2 3.72 12.13 -11.63
CA PRO A 2 4.84 11.40 -11.00
C PRO A 2 4.96 10.01 -11.61
N ASP A 3 6.18 9.49 -11.68
CA ASP A 3 6.46 8.17 -12.24
C ASP A 3 5.65 7.10 -11.47
N PRO A 4 4.84 6.25 -12.14
CA PRO A 4 4.03 5.23 -11.47
C PRO A 4 4.87 4.29 -10.60
N GLN A 5 6.08 3.97 -11.07
CA GLN A 5 7.07 3.17 -10.34
C GLN A 5 7.52 3.82 -9.02
N LYS A 6 7.67 5.16 -8.97
CA LYS A 6 7.98 5.86 -7.71
C LYS A 6 6.83 5.76 -6.73
N ARG A 7 5.59 5.93 -7.22
CA ARG A 7 4.41 5.82 -6.37
C ARG A 7 4.23 4.42 -5.81
N ILE A 8 4.46 3.38 -6.63
CA ILE A 8 4.44 1.98 -6.19
C ILE A 8 5.46 1.76 -5.06
N ALA A 9 6.71 2.23 -5.23
CA ALA A 9 7.74 2.09 -4.20
C ALA A 9 7.38 2.80 -2.89
N GLU A 10 6.76 3.98 -2.96
CA GLU A 10 6.26 4.71 -1.78
C GLU A 10 5.12 3.96 -1.08
N LEU A 11 4.20 3.35 -1.84
CA LEU A 11 3.10 2.56 -1.28
C LEU A 11 3.61 1.29 -0.61
N GLU A 12 4.55 0.58 -1.23
CA GLU A 12 5.20 -0.61 -0.65
C GLU A 12 5.91 -0.28 0.67
N ALA A 13 6.61 0.86 0.72
CA ALA A 13 7.28 1.33 1.93
C ALA A 13 6.27 1.66 3.06
N GLN A 14 5.17 2.33 2.73
CA GLN A 14 4.11 2.66 3.70
C GLN A 14 3.43 1.41 4.24
N ILE A 15 3.11 0.44 3.37
CA ILE A 15 2.52 -0.84 3.77
C ILE A 15 3.49 -1.61 4.68
N ALA A 16 4.78 -1.66 4.32
CA ALA A 16 5.78 -2.34 5.14
C ALA A 16 5.94 -1.70 6.52
N GLU A 17 5.95 -0.36 6.60
CA GLU A 17 6.00 0.36 7.88
C GLU A 17 4.74 0.12 8.71
N LEU A 18 3.56 0.16 8.09
CA LEU A 18 2.28 -0.09 8.74
C LEU A 18 2.21 -1.53 9.29
N LYS A 19 2.63 -2.51 8.48
CA LYS A 19 2.74 -3.93 8.88
C LYS A 19 3.78 -4.14 9.99
N ALA A 20 4.91 -3.41 9.97
CA ALA A 20 5.93 -3.49 11.01
C ALA A 20 5.47 -2.94 12.36
N ARG A 21 4.59 -1.93 12.35
CA ARG A 21 3.97 -1.37 13.56
C ARG A 21 2.70 -2.10 14.00
N TRP A 22 2.29 -3.13 13.27
CA TRP A 22 1.02 -3.81 13.48
C TRP A 22 1.01 -4.60 14.80
N PRO A 23 0.07 -4.34 15.73
CA PRO A 23 -0.01 -5.14 16.95
C PRO A 23 -0.45 -6.58 16.66
N ALA A 24 0.37 -7.56 17.02
CA ALA A 24 0.15 -9.00 16.74
C ALA A 24 -1.18 -9.57 17.28
N HIS A 25 -1.81 -8.89 18.24
CA HIS A 25 -3.05 -9.35 18.87
C HIS A 25 -4.19 -8.30 18.85
N SER A 26 -4.00 -7.15 18.20
CA SER A 26 -5.02 -6.11 18.12
C SER A 26 -4.80 -5.27 16.87
N ALA A 27 -5.15 -5.86 15.73
CA ALA A 27 -5.26 -5.12 14.50
C ALA A 27 -6.32 -4.03 14.67
N GLN A 28 -5.88 -2.77 14.69
CA GLN A 28 -6.81 -1.66 14.86
C GLN A 28 -7.61 -1.48 13.56
N PRO A 29 -8.93 -1.26 13.62
CA PRO A 29 -9.77 -1.14 12.41
C PRO A 29 -9.28 -0.06 11.44
N TRP A 30 -8.73 1.04 11.95
CA TRP A 30 -8.16 2.10 11.11
C TRP A 30 -6.85 1.69 10.44
N MET A 31 -6.05 0.81 11.04
CA MET A 31 -4.84 0.27 10.41
C MET A 31 -5.21 -0.70 9.30
N LEU A 32 -6.24 -1.53 9.51
CA LEU A 32 -6.78 -2.42 8.47
C LEU A 32 -7.29 -1.62 7.28
N GLN A 33 -8.16 -0.65 7.54
CA GLN A 33 -8.69 0.24 6.50
C GLN A 33 -7.56 0.92 5.71
N GLN A 34 -6.58 1.51 6.41
CA GLN A 34 -5.45 2.17 5.77
C GLN A 34 -4.58 1.20 4.94
N LEU A 35 -4.43 -0.04 5.39
CA LEU A 35 -3.72 -1.08 4.66
C LEU A 35 -4.45 -1.48 3.39
N GLU A 36 -5.77 -1.68 3.48
CA GLU A 36 -6.64 -1.98 2.33
C GLU A 36 -6.60 -0.85 1.29
N ASP A 37 -6.69 0.41 1.71
CA ASP A 37 -6.57 1.58 0.82
C ASP A 37 -5.21 1.63 0.11
N LEU A 38 -4.11 1.38 0.84
CA LEU A 38 -2.76 1.37 0.28
C LEU A 38 -2.53 0.19 -0.69
N GLU A 39 -3.09 -0.99 -0.36
CA GLU A 39 -2.98 -2.19 -1.20
C GLU A 39 -3.82 -2.05 -2.49
N GLU A 40 -5.02 -1.47 -2.41
CA GLU A 40 -5.88 -1.20 -3.59
C GLU A 40 -5.23 -0.18 -4.55
N GLU A 41 -4.66 0.91 -4.02
CA GLU A 41 -3.96 1.90 -4.86
C GLU A 41 -2.73 1.29 -5.53
N LEU A 42 -1.97 0.47 -4.79
CA LEU A 42 -0.81 -0.24 -5.32
C LEU A 42 -1.20 -1.24 -6.42
N GLU A 43 -2.29 -2.00 -6.22
CA GLU A 43 -2.78 -2.94 -7.21
C GLU A 43 -3.23 -2.20 -8.48
N SER A 44 -3.98 -1.11 -8.33
CA SER A 44 -4.42 -0.27 -9.45
C SER A 44 -3.26 0.27 -10.26
N LEU A 45 -2.21 0.75 -9.59
CA LEU A 45 -1.01 1.26 -10.26
C LEU A 45 -0.19 0.16 -10.92
N LYS A 46 -0.06 -1.01 -10.30
CA LYS A 46 0.63 -2.16 -10.89
C LYS A 46 -0.12 -2.71 -12.10
N ASN A 47 -1.45 -2.71 -12.06
CA ASN A 47 -2.28 -3.12 -13.19
C ASN A 47 -2.17 -2.12 -14.36
N ALA A 48 -2.21 -0.82 -14.06
CA ALA A 48 -2.03 0.25 -15.05
C ALA A 48 -0.63 0.28 -15.68
N ASP A 49 0.43 -0.10 -14.94
CA ASP A 49 1.80 -0.22 -15.46
C ASP A 49 1.98 -1.51 -16.30
N ALA A 50 1.22 -2.58 -16.00
CA ALA A 50 1.28 -3.87 -16.70
C ALA A 50 0.48 -3.93 -18.01
N ASP A 51 -0.44 -2.97 -18.25
CA ASP A 51 -1.26 -2.87 -19.47
C ASP A 51 -0.61 -1.99 -20.57
N VAL A 52 0.69 -1.68 -20.46
CA VAL A 52 1.48 -0.86 -21.40
C VAL A 52 2.64 -1.65 -21.99
#